data_AF-A0A7V0VZK9-F1
#
_entry.id   AF-A0A7V0VZK9-F1
#
_cell.length_a   1.000
_cell.length_b   1.000
_cell.length_c   1.000
_cell.angle_alpha   90.00
_cell.angle_beta   90.00
_cell.angle_gamma   90.00
#
_symmetry.space_group_name_H-M   'P 1'
#
loop_
_entity.id
_entity.type
_entity.pdbx_description
1 polymer ?
#
loop_
_entity_poly.entity_id
_entity_poly.type
_entity_poly.pdbx_seq_one_letter_code
_entity_poly.pdbx_strand_id
1 'polypeptide(L)'
;MSYQIPVLSKFWLVSYGCCENLTRKINGVLKIPNLRIFVSSAWTDLAKVAEAVGDRYTIMWRQKATDVVFGDLDSIRKHLDEGMKIVKGCYVQIVLRELQTLNGNNQRLKEWADIAKEISAKYA
;
A
#
# COMPACT_ATOMS: atom_id res chain seq x y z
N MET A 1 10.08 12.44 -13.68
CA MET A 1 10.11 11.06 -14.23
C MET A 1 11.02 10.90 -15.45
N SER A 2 11.61 11.96 -16.01
CA SER A 2 12.45 11.91 -17.22
C SER A 2 13.67 11.00 -17.10
N TYR A 3 14.29 10.92 -15.92
CA TYR A 3 15.41 10.00 -15.66
C TYR A 3 14.97 8.55 -15.40
N GLN A 4 13.93 8.38 -14.59
CA GLN A 4 13.52 7.05 -14.10
C GLN A 4 12.85 6.22 -15.19
N ILE A 5 11.97 6.81 -16.02
CA ILE A 5 11.23 6.05 -17.05
C ILE A 5 12.18 5.32 -18.02
N PRO A 6 13.19 5.96 -18.64
CA PRO A 6 14.11 5.26 -19.54
C PRO A 6 14.83 4.05 -18.90
N VAL A 7 15.14 4.13 -17.60
CA VAL A 7 15.76 3.03 -16.86
C VAL A 7 14.74 1.92 -16.62
N LEU A 8 13.57 2.28 -16.11
CA LEU A 8 12.50 1.34 -15.76
C LEU A 8 11.94 0.60 -16.98
N SER A 9 11.87 1.25 -18.15
CA SER A 9 11.39 0.65 -19.39
C SER A 9 12.22 -0.53 -19.90
N LYS A 10 13.43 -0.75 -19.37
CA LYS A 10 14.29 -1.89 -19.73
C LYS A 10 13.91 -3.20 -19.04
N PHE A 11 13.01 -3.15 -18.07
CA PHE A 11 12.58 -4.31 -17.29
C PHE A 11 11.22 -4.80 -17.76
N TRP A 12 10.84 -6.03 -17.42
CA TRP A 12 9.55 -6.57 -17.84
C TRP A 12 8.38 -5.97 -17.03
N LEU A 13 8.45 -6.01 -15.70
CA LEU A 13 7.41 -5.48 -14.81
C LEU A 13 8.04 -4.59 -13.75
N VAL A 14 7.39 -3.47 -13.45
CA VAL A 14 7.88 -2.48 -12.50
C VAL A 14 6.92 -2.29 -11.34
N SER A 15 7.48 -2.25 -10.14
CA SER A 15 6.86 -1.67 -8.95
C SER A 15 7.50 -0.31 -8.70
N TYR A 16 6.71 0.73 -8.55
CA TYR A 16 7.24 2.08 -8.32
C TYR A 16 6.63 2.75 -7.09
N GLY A 17 7.50 3.36 -6.29
CA GLY A 17 7.20 4.09 -5.06
C GLY A 17 7.87 3.47 -3.83
N CYS A 18 8.07 4.29 -2.80
CA CYS A 18 8.63 3.87 -1.51
C CYS A 18 7.83 4.48 -0.35
N CYS A 19 8.46 5.34 0.46
CA CYS A 19 7.87 6.02 1.61
C CYS A 19 7.45 7.46 1.30
N GLU A 20 7.68 7.96 0.09
CA GLU A 20 7.30 9.31 -0.31
C GLU A 20 5.79 9.46 -0.53
N ASN A 21 5.29 10.69 -0.43
CA ASN A 21 3.91 11.00 -0.81
C ASN A 21 3.80 11.15 -2.34
N LEU A 22 3.13 10.21 -2.99
CA LEU A 22 2.94 10.20 -4.45
C LEU A 22 1.65 10.83 -4.92
N THR A 23 0.81 11.39 -4.03
CA THR A 23 -0.53 11.93 -4.35
C THR A 23 -0.50 12.91 -5.53
N ARG A 24 0.47 13.82 -5.57
CA ARG A 24 0.62 14.81 -6.65
C ARG A 24 1.39 14.29 -7.87
N LYS A 25 1.92 13.06 -7.79
CA LYS A 25 2.77 12.42 -8.81
C LYS A 25 2.11 11.20 -9.45
N ILE A 26 0.87 10.85 -9.08
CA ILE A 26 0.14 9.69 -9.60
C ILE A 26 0.21 9.62 -11.13
N ASN A 27 -0.22 10.70 -11.82
CA ASN A 27 -0.18 10.78 -13.29
C ASN A 27 1.24 10.66 -13.88
N GLY A 28 2.27 11.04 -13.13
CA GLY A 28 3.66 10.85 -13.55
C GLY A 28 4.11 9.40 -13.44
N VAL A 29 3.73 8.72 -12.35
CA VAL A 29 4.03 7.31 -12.12
C VAL A 29 3.30 6.42 -13.11
N LEU A 30 2.03 6.70 -13.41
CA LEU A 30 1.24 5.94 -14.40
C LEU A 30 1.75 6.04 -15.85
N LYS A 31 2.72 6.94 -16.13
CA LYS A 31 3.41 7.01 -17.42
C LYS A 31 4.55 5.98 -17.56
N ILE A 32 4.89 5.24 -16.51
CA ILE A 32 5.86 4.15 -16.58
C ILE A 32 5.20 3.01 -17.40
N PRO A 33 5.74 2.64 -18.57
CA PRO A 33 5.01 1.83 -19.56
C PRO A 33 4.74 0.39 -19.11
N ASN A 34 5.60 -0.13 -18.24
CA ASN A 34 5.59 -1.48 -17.70
C ASN A 34 5.26 -1.50 -16.19
N LEU A 35 4.59 -0.45 -15.69
CA LEU A 35 4.13 -0.40 -14.31
C LEU A 35 3.11 -1.50 -14.06
N ARG A 36 3.35 -2.30 -13.03
CA ARG A 36 2.40 -3.30 -12.54
C ARG A 36 1.92 -3.01 -11.13
N ILE A 37 2.80 -2.48 -10.29
CA ILE A 37 2.50 -2.19 -8.89
C ILE A 37 2.75 -0.71 -8.59
N PHE A 38 1.70 -0.01 -8.13
CA PHE A 38 1.82 1.32 -7.55
C PHE A 38 1.99 1.17 -6.04
N VAL A 39 3.13 1.58 -5.50
CA VAL A 39 3.36 1.54 -4.04
C VAL A 39 2.76 2.79 -3.41
N SER A 40 1.67 2.60 -2.66
CA SER A 40 1.03 3.66 -1.88
C SER A 40 1.57 3.64 -0.47
N SER A 41 2.39 4.63 -0.13
CA SER A 41 2.86 4.86 1.24
C SER A 41 1.72 5.34 2.15
N ALA A 42 1.94 5.31 3.46
CA ALA A 42 1.00 5.85 4.45
C ALA A 42 0.70 7.36 4.28
N TRP A 43 1.53 8.07 3.52
CA TRP A 43 1.36 9.50 3.24
C TRP A 43 0.66 9.78 1.91
N THR A 44 0.46 8.74 1.09
CA THR A 44 -0.20 8.86 -0.20
C THR A 44 -1.70 8.72 -0.02
N ASP A 45 -2.46 9.63 -0.63
CA ASP A 45 -3.92 9.61 -0.62
C ASP A 45 -4.45 8.36 -1.35
N LEU A 46 -4.88 7.37 -0.56
CA LEU A 46 -5.31 6.07 -1.06
C LEU A 46 -6.53 6.18 -1.98
N ALA A 47 -7.45 7.12 -1.73
CA ALA A 47 -8.65 7.29 -2.55
C ALA A 47 -8.31 7.79 -3.95
N LYS A 48 -7.40 8.77 -4.05
CA LYS A 48 -6.91 9.24 -5.35
C LYS A 48 -6.11 8.18 -6.09
N VAL A 49 -5.36 7.35 -5.37
CA VAL A 49 -4.67 6.20 -5.98
C VAL A 49 -5.69 5.21 -6.53
N ALA A 50 -6.67 4.79 -5.72
CA ALA A 50 -7.72 3.85 -6.13
C ALA A 50 -8.48 4.33 -7.38
N GLU A 51 -8.89 5.60 -7.41
CA GLU A 51 -9.55 6.22 -8.56
C GLU A 51 -8.68 6.16 -9.83
N ALA A 52 -7.39 6.50 -9.71
CA ALA A 52 -6.50 6.59 -10.86
C ALA A 52 -6.05 5.23 -11.42
N VAL A 53 -5.82 4.25 -10.53
CA VAL A 53 -5.30 2.94 -10.91
C VAL A 53 -6.40 1.96 -11.35
N GLY A 54 -7.55 1.98 -10.67
CA GLY A 54 -8.65 1.04 -10.88
C GLY A 54 -8.19 -0.43 -10.84
N ASP A 55 -8.69 -1.22 -11.79
CA ASP A 55 -8.36 -2.63 -12.00
C ASP A 55 -7.18 -2.87 -12.95
N ARG A 56 -6.46 -1.82 -13.37
CA ARG A 56 -5.35 -1.95 -14.35
C ARG A 56 -4.01 -2.27 -13.70
N TYR A 57 -3.85 -1.84 -12.44
CA TYR A 57 -2.62 -2.00 -11.67
C TYR A 57 -2.92 -2.65 -10.31
N THR A 58 -1.87 -3.10 -9.63
CA THR A 58 -1.97 -3.51 -8.23
C THR A 58 -1.52 -2.37 -7.32
N ILE A 59 -2.30 -2.06 -6.30
CA ILE A 59 -1.93 -1.15 -5.22
C ILE A 59 -1.15 -1.96 -4.18
N MET A 60 0.11 -1.65 -3.96
CA MET A 60 0.79 -2.08 -2.73
C MET A 60 0.51 -1.02 -1.66
N TRP A 61 -0.47 -1.28 -0.80
CA TRP A 61 -0.85 -0.39 0.27
C TRP A 61 0.02 -0.64 1.50
N ARG A 62 1.03 0.21 1.67
CA ARG A 62 2.03 0.09 2.73
C ARG A 62 1.49 0.67 4.04
N GLN A 63 1.40 -0.17 5.05
CA GLN A 63 0.97 0.22 6.39
C GLN A 63 2.09 0.97 7.13
N LYS A 64 1.70 1.94 7.96
CA LYS A 64 2.64 2.71 8.77
C LYS A 64 3.10 1.87 9.97
N ALA A 65 4.39 1.56 10.02
CA ALA A 65 4.94 0.66 11.04
C ALA A 65 4.70 1.15 12.48
N THR A 66 4.75 2.46 12.74
CA THR A 66 4.47 3.01 14.07
C THR A 66 3.04 2.72 14.51
N ASP A 67 2.09 2.82 13.58
CA ASP A 67 0.68 2.66 13.91
C ASP A 67 0.37 1.17 14.15
N VAL A 68 1.04 0.27 13.42
CA VAL A 68 0.97 -1.17 13.67
C VAL A 68 1.59 -1.56 15.01
N VAL A 69 2.77 -1.02 15.35
CA VAL A 69 3.52 -1.43 16.56
C VAL A 69 2.89 -0.85 17.83
N PHE A 70 2.49 0.42 17.80
CA PHE A 70 2.07 1.15 18.99
C PHE A 70 0.55 1.40 19.06
N GLY A 71 -0.19 1.26 17.96
CA GLY A 71 -1.64 1.40 17.95
C GLY A 71 -2.36 0.27 18.67
N ASP A 72 -3.58 0.52 19.10
CA ASP A 72 -4.49 -0.53 19.58
C ASP A 72 -5.05 -1.35 18.39
N LEU A 73 -5.53 -2.57 18.66
CA LEU A 73 -5.99 -3.47 17.61
C LEU A 73 -7.31 -2.99 16.96
N ASP A 74 -8.14 -2.24 17.66
CA ASP A 74 -9.42 -1.74 17.13
C ASP A 74 -9.20 -0.59 16.13
N SER A 75 -8.25 0.31 16.40
CA SER A 75 -7.86 1.37 15.45
C SER A 75 -7.22 0.79 14.19
N ILE A 76 -6.39 -0.25 14.32
CA ILE A 76 -5.85 -1.01 13.18
C ILE A 76 -7.00 -1.61 12.36
N ARG A 77 -7.95 -2.30 13.03
CA ARG A 77 -9.10 -2.92 12.36
C ARG A 77 -9.94 -1.89 11.61
N LYS A 78 -10.23 -0.75 12.24
CA LYS A 78 -10.97 0.36 11.63
C LYS A 78 -10.22 0.92 10.42
N HIS A 79 -8.91 1.18 10.55
CA HIS A 79 -8.08 1.68 9.46
C HIS A 79 -8.10 0.75 8.24
N LEU A 80 -7.93 -0.55 8.47
CA LEU A 80 -7.95 -1.55 7.41
C LEU A 80 -9.33 -1.67 6.76
N ASP A 81 -10.42 -1.65 7.54
CA ASP A 81 -11.78 -1.71 6.99
C ASP A 81 -12.12 -0.48 6.14
N GLU A 82 -11.76 0.72 6.60
CA GLU A 82 -11.92 1.97 5.83
C GLU A 82 -11.09 1.97 4.56
N GLY A 83 -9.83 1.54 4.63
CA GLY A 83 -8.96 1.43 3.46
C GLY A 83 -9.48 0.42 2.43
N MET A 84 -9.97 -0.74 2.87
CA MET A 84 -10.53 -1.75 1.98
C MET A 84 -11.83 -1.29 1.30
N LYS A 85 -12.64 -0.44 1.95
CA LYS A 85 -13.78 0.22 1.29
C LYS A 85 -13.32 1.15 0.17
N ILE A 86 -12.25 1.91 0.40
CA ILE A 86 -11.69 2.85 -0.57
C ILE A 86 -11.16 2.12 -1.81
N VAL A 87 -10.42 1.03 -1.62
CA VAL A 87 -9.80 0.28 -2.73
C VAL A 87 -10.72 -0.80 -3.32
N LYS A 88 -12.01 -0.78 -2.99
CA LYS A 88 -12.96 -1.77 -3.51
C LYS A 88 -12.97 -1.73 -5.05
N GLY A 89 -12.81 -2.90 -5.67
CA GLY A 89 -12.70 -3.02 -7.14
C GLY A 89 -11.29 -2.83 -7.70
N CYS A 90 -10.29 -2.51 -6.86
CA CYS A 90 -8.88 -2.49 -7.25
C CYS A 90 -8.21 -3.83 -6.88
N TYR A 91 -7.10 -4.16 -7.57
CA TYR A 91 -6.19 -5.18 -7.07
C TYR A 91 -5.31 -4.59 -5.97
N VAL A 92 -5.31 -5.18 -4.77
CA VAL A 92 -4.57 -4.63 -3.62
C VAL A 92 -3.74 -5.68 -2.89
N GLN A 93 -2.58 -5.26 -2.40
CA GLN A 93 -1.74 -5.98 -1.45
C GLN A 93 -1.56 -5.10 -0.21
N ILE A 94 -1.96 -5.59 0.96
CA ILE A 94 -1.67 -4.94 2.25
C ILE A 94 -0.27 -5.37 2.68
N VAL A 95 0.64 -4.42 2.87
CA VAL A 95 2.06 -4.73 3.12
C VAL A 95 2.59 -3.96 4.32
N LEU A 96 3.28 -4.65 5.22
CA LEU A 96 4.08 -4.08 6.29
C LEU A 96 5.56 -4.34 5.98
N ARG A 97 6.38 -3.29 5.91
CA ARG A 97 7.82 -3.36 5.63
C ARG A 97 8.58 -2.34 6.49
N GLU A 98 9.90 -2.52 6.58
CA GLU A 98 10.84 -1.59 7.24
C GLU A 98 10.59 -1.41 8.74
N LEU A 99 10.11 -2.45 9.41
CA LEU A 99 9.90 -2.47 10.86
C LEU A 99 11.21 -2.73 11.59
N GLN A 100 11.52 -1.89 12.59
CA GLN A 100 12.78 -1.95 13.36
C GLN A 100 12.58 -2.49 14.79
N THR A 101 11.35 -2.50 15.31
CA THR A 101 11.03 -2.92 16.68
C THR A 101 9.58 -3.36 16.80
N LEU A 102 9.31 -4.26 17.75
CA LEU A 102 7.96 -4.69 18.14
C LEU A 102 7.52 -4.11 19.49
N ASN A 103 8.31 -3.19 20.05
CA ASN A 103 8.07 -2.60 21.37
C ASN A 103 7.85 -3.67 22.47
N GLY A 104 8.66 -4.74 22.43
CA GLY A 104 8.60 -5.85 23.39
C GLY A 104 7.42 -6.81 23.22
N ASN A 105 6.48 -6.56 22.31
CA ASN A 105 5.36 -7.47 22.04
C ASN A 105 5.63 -8.37 20.83
N ASN A 106 6.12 -9.57 21.08
CA ASN A 106 6.44 -10.55 20.02
C ASN A 106 5.20 -11.09 19.28
N GLN A 107 4.00 -10.93 19.82
CA GLN A 107 2.76 -11.36 19.15
C GLN A 107 2.21 -10.30 18.18
N ARG A 108 2.74 -9.06 18.25
CA ARG A 108 2.16 -7.91 17.55
C ARG A 108 1.98 -8.12 16.04
N LEU A 109 2.96 -8.73 15.37
CA LEU A 109 2.87 -8.98 13.93
C LEU A 109 1.83 -10.03 13.58
N LYS A 110 1.67 -11.05 14.44
CA LYS A 110 0.66 -12.09 14.26
C LYS A 110 -0.73 -11.49 14.43
N GLU A 111 -0.96 -10.73 15.50
CA GLU A 111 -2.23 -10.04 15.78
C GLU A 111 -2.62 -9.13 14.60
N TRP A 112 -1.69 -8.30 14.12
CA TRP A 112 -1.92 -7.43 12.96
C TRP A 112 -2.22 -8.23 11.68
N ALA A 113 -1.44 -9.29 11.40
CA ALA A 113 -1.63 -10.10 10.21
C ALA A 113 -2.96 -10.87 10.22
N ASP A 114 -3.39 -11.35 11.39
CA ASP A 114 -4.68 -12.04 11.56
C ASP A 114 -5.84 -11.05 11.27
N ILE A 115 -5.77 -9.82 11.80
CA ILE A 115 -6.76 -8.77 11.49
C ILE A 115 -6.75 -8.42 10.00
N ALA A 116 -5.58 -8.25 9.38
CA ALA A 116 -5.48 -7.91 7.97
C ALA A 116 -6.07 -9.00 7.05
N LYS A 117 -5.87 -10.28 7.39
CA LYS A 117 -6.48 -11.41 6.67
C LYS A 117 -8.00 -11.43 6.86
N GLU A 118 -8.49 -11.24 8.09
CA GLU A 118 -9.92 -11.22 8.39
C GLU A 118 -10.63 -10.11 7.62
N ILE A 119 -10.09 -8.88 7.67
CA ILE A 119 -10.64 -7.74 6.96
C ILE A 119 -10.54 -7.92 5.45
N SER A 120 -9.41 -8.37 4.90
CA SER A 120 -9.30 -8.58 3.45
C SER A 120 -10.27 -9.64 2.93
N ALA A 121 -10.49 -10.74 3.66
CA ALA A 121 -11.44 -11.78 3.28
C ALA A 121 -12.90 -11.28 3.20
N LYS A 122 -13.28 -10.27 3.99
CA LYS A 122 -14.60 -9.63 3.93
C LYS A 122 -14.88 -8.90 2.61
N TYR A 123 -13.83 -8.47 1.90
CA TYR A 123 -13.93 -7.69 0.65
C TYR A 123 -13.45 -8.47 -0.59
N ALA A 124 -13.11 -9.76 -0.42
CA ALA A 124 -12.67 -10.65 -1.49
C ALA A 124 -13.84 -11.23 -2.29
#